data_AF-A0A3D0TKN3-F1
#
_entry.id   AF-A0A3D0TKN3-F1
#
_cell.length_a   1.000
_cell.length_b   1.000
_cell.length_c   1.000
_cell.angle_alpha   90.00
_cell.angle_beta   90.00
_cell.angle_gamma   90.00
#
_symmetry.space_group_name_H-M   'P 1'
#
loop_
_entity.id
_entity.type
_entity.pdbx_description
1 polymer ?
#
loop_
_entity_poly.entity_id
_entity_poly.type
_entity_poly.pdbx_seq_one_letter_code
_entity_poly.pdbx_strand_id
1 'polypeptide(L)' 'KHGQGTYTFSDGDIFAGEWKDGKVHGNGTYTYPDGAKLIGKWKDGKKNREGKLILSD' A
#
# COMPACT_ATOMS: atom_id res chain seq x y z
N LYS A 1 -3.88 15.35 5.28
CA LYS A 1 -2.60 14.64 5.48
C LYS A 1 -2.10 14.22 4.10
N HIS A 2 -1.01 14.84 3.66
CA HIS A 2 -0.36 14.58 2.37
C HIS A 2 1.10 14.21 2.64
N GLY A 3 1.68 13.32 1.83
CA GLY A 3 3.08 12.95 1.93
C GLY A 3 3.29 11.44 2.12
N GLN A 4 4.53 11.05 2.35
CA GLN A 4 4.91 9.66 2.59
C GLN A 4 4.51 9.22 4.00
N GLY A 5 3.99 8.00 4.13
CA GLY A 5 3.61 7.47 5.43
C GLY A 5 3.38 5.97 5.42
N THR A 6 3.50 5.39 6.61
CA THR A 6 3.20 3.99 6.87
C THR A 6 1.95 3.91 7.74
N TYR A 7 1.01 3.04 7.37
CA TYR A 7 -0.19 2.75 8.14
C TYR A 7 -0.30 1.24 8.34
N THR A 8 -0.45 0.84 9.59
CA THR A 8 -0.78 -0.54 9.96
C THR A 8 -2.27 -0.63 10.19
N PHE A 9 -2.93 -1.48 9.42
CA PHE A 9 -4.35 -1.76 9.54
C PHE A 9 -4.60 -2.72 10.70
N SER A 10 -5.85 -2.75 11.18
CA SER A 10 -6.24 -3.56 12.34
C SER A 10 -6.17 -5.07 12.09
N ASP A 11 -6.21 -5.50 10.84
CA ASP A 11 -6.05 -6.87 10.36
C ASP A 11 -4.57 -7.29 10.22
N GLY A 12 -3.63 -6.37 10.48
CA GLY A 12 -2.19 -6.62 10.39
C GLY A 12 -1.58 -6.28 9.03
N ASP A 13 -2.39 -5.87 8.06
CA ASP A 13 -1.89 -5.35 6.80
C ASP A 13 -1.09 -4.05 7.04
N ILE A 14 -0.10 -3.79 6.19
CA ILE A 14 0.74 -2.59 6.28
C ILE A 14 0.82 -1.92 4.92
N PHE A 15 0.42 -0.66 4.84
CA PHE A 15 0.67 0.16 3.65
C PHE A 15 1.78 1.17 3.93
N ALA A 16 2.79 1.19 3.08
CA ALA A 16 3.83 2.22 3.06
C ALA A 16 3.86 2.90 1.69
N GLY A 17 3.62 4.21 1.66
CA GLY A 17 3.62 4.96 0.40
C GLY A 17 3.06 6.37 0.53
N GLU A 18 2.66 6.93 -0.61
CA GLU A 18 2.11 8.28 -0.65
C GLU A 18 0.67 8.31 -0.15
N TRP A 19 0.34 9.37 0.59
CA TRP A 19 -1.00 9.66 1.06
C TRP A 19 -1.43 11.01 0.53
N LYS A 20 -2.70 11.11 0.17
CA LYS A 20 -3.36 12.34 -0.26
C LYS A 20 -4.77 12.36 0.32
N ASP A 21 -5.12 13.43 1.02
CA ASP A 21 -6.46 13.58 1.62
C ASP A 21 -6.88 12.41 2.52
N GLY A 22 -5.91 11.80 3.22
CA GLY A 22 -6.14 10.65 4.09
C GLY A 22 -6.36 9.31 3.35
N LYS A 23 -6.17 9.29 2.03
CA LYS A 23 -6.23 8.09 1.19
C LYS A 23 -4.87 7.75 0.64
N VAL A 24 -4.61 6.46 0.44
CA VAL A 24 -3.41 6.01 -0.27
C VAL A 24 -3.43 6.50 -1.73
N HIS A 25 -2.30 7.00 -2.17
CA HIS A 25 -2.10 7.64 -3.48
C HIS A 25 -0.67 7.32 -3.99
N GLY A 26 -0.35 7.72 -5.21
CA GLY A 26 1.01 7.66 -5.75
C GLY A 26 1.61 6.26 -5.74
N ASN A 27 2.89 6.13 -5.45
CA ASN A 27 3.53 4.81 -5.33
C ASN A 27 3.42 4.29 -3.89
N GLY A 28 3.20 2.99 -3.74
CA GLY A 28 3.14 2.36 -2.43
C GLY A 28 3.30 0.86 -2.44
N THR A 29 3.66 0.33 -1.28
CA THR A 29 3.80 -1.11 -1.00
C THR A 29 2.77 -1.51 0.04
N TYR A 30 1.95 -2.49 -0.30
CA TYR A 30 1.05 -3.16 0.62
C TYR A 30 1.71 -4.46 1.08
N THR A 31 1.84 -4.67 2.37
CA THR A 31 2.40 -5.87 2.98
C THR A 31 1.28 -6.59 3.72
N TYR A 32 1.04 -7.84 3.34
CA TYR A 32 0.07 -8.73 3.97
C TYR A 32 0.69 -9.40 5.21
N PRO A 33 -0.11 -9.96 6.13
CA PRO A 33 0.38 -10.50 7.38
C PRO A 33 1.17 -11.80 7.17
N ASP A 34 0.95 -12.47 6.04
CA ASP A 34 1.72 -13.62 5.58
C ASP A 34 3.12 -13.25 5.04
N GLY A 35 3.43 -11.95 4.92
CA GLY A 35 4.67 -11.44 4.33
C GLY A 35 4.55 -11.14 2.83
N ALA A 36 3.40 -11.47 2.24
CA ALA A 36 2.87 -11.00 0.98
C ALA A 36 3.24 -9.55 0.67
N LYS A 37 3.84 -9.18 -0.47
CA LYS A 37 4.03 -7.76 -0.84
C LYS A 37 3.45 -7.42 -2.19
N LEU A 38 2.64 -6.38 -2.24
CA LEU A 38 2.08 -5.82 -3.46
C LEU A 38 2.60 -4.40 -3.65
N ILE A 39 3.47 -4.22 -4.65
CA ILE A 39 4.06 -2.93 -5.00
C ILE A 39 3.31 -2.38 -6.20
N GLY A 40 2.83 -1.13 -6.12
CA GLY A 40 2.13 -0.54 -7.25
C GLY A 40 1.77 0.92 -7.07
N LYS A 41 1.06 1.45 -8.07
CA LYS A 41 0.47 2.79 -8.02
C LYS A 41 -0.93 2.74 -7.41
N TRP A 42 -1.25 3.72 -6.59
CA TRP A 42 -2.49 3.88 -5.88
C TRP A 42 -3.12 5.22 -6.24
N LYS A 43 -4.44 5.23 -6.38
CA LYS A 43 -5.20 6.46 -6.63
C LYS A 43 -6.51 6.40 -5.87
N ASP A 44 -6.73 7.40 -5.02
CA ASP A 44 -7.95 7.58 -4.24
C ASP A 44 -8.36 6.35 -3.43
N GLY A 45 -7.37 5.63 -2.87
CA GLY A 45 -7.61 4.42 -2.07
C GLY A 45 -7.63 3.12 -2.88
N LYS A 46 -7.49 3.16 -4.21
CA LYS A 46 -7.55 1.97 -5.08
C LYS A 46 -6.20 1.68 -5.71
N LYS A 47 -5.80 0.42 -5.74
CA LYS A 47 -4.62 -0.01 -6.51
C LYS A 47 -4.91 0.10 -8.00
N ASN A 48 -3.90 0.48 -8.77
CA ASN A 48 -3.93 0.34 -10.21
C ASN A 48 -3.68 -1.12 -10.62
N ARG A 49 -4.11 -1.52 -11.82
CA ARG A 49 -4.03 -2.92 -12.27
C ARG A 49 -2.59 -3.44 -12.43
N GLU A 50 -1.62 -2.55 -12.57
CA GLU A 50 -0.22 -2.86 -12.89
C GLU A 50 0.67 -3.16 -11.67
N GLY A 51 0.08 -3.58 -10.55
CA GLY A 51 0.85 -3.92 -9.35
C GLY A 51 1.66 -5.21 -9.49
N LYS A 52 2.88 -5.23 -8.94
CA LYS A 52 3.72 -6.43 -8.84
C LYS A 52 3.47 -7.11 -7.49
N LEU A 53 2.97 -8.34 -7.51
CA LEU A 53 2.88 -9.20 -6.33
C LEU A 53 4.19 -9.95 -6.17
N ILE A 54 4.75 -9.91 -4.96
CA ILE A 54 5.90 -10.66 -4.49
C ILE A 54 5.35 -11.54 -3.38
N LEU A 55 5.44 -12.86 -3.55
CA LEU A 55 5.01 -13.81 -2.53
C LEU A 55 6.08 -13.90 -1.44
N SER A 56 5.66 -14.16 -0.21
CA SER A 56 6.54 -14.62 0.85
C SER A 56 7.04 -16.02 0.53
N ASP A 57 8.28 -16.32 0.93
CA ASP A 57 8.88 -17.65 0.79
C ASP A 57 8.26 -18.70 1.73
#